data_AF-A0AAV8UIK1-F1
#
_entry.id   AF-A0AAV8UIK1-F1
#
_cell.length_a   1.000
_cell.length_b   1.000
_cell.length_c   1.000
_cell.angle_alpha   90.00
_cell.angle_beta   90.00
_cell.angle_gamma   90.00
#
_symmetry.space_group_name_H-M   'P 1'
#
loop_
_entity.id
_entity.type
_entity.pdbx_description
1 polymer ?
#
loop_
_entity_poly.entity_id
_entity_poly.type
_entity_poly.pdbx_seq_one_letter_code
_entity_poly.pdbx_strand_id
1 'polypeptide(L)'
;MLFGTRNAQTVFDKITQRNSCLRNLISSSYSTTTSCCESIEYEEPTDIFRKTNNVISWTAKISTLLRKNQPKEAIGLFKAMLFDDQKPNFVTLLSIIRAYGARGSQDGKRVVHGYVIKMGFEREVPVLTAILGFYSNFGMAEVWKLFDQIPNKDVVVWTSMIVSCTKNDNSREAIEVFRRMKCCGVEPNFVTVVSVLPACAHLGQLRLGKEIHGFIMKNMLHSLINIQNSLVDMYAKCGDLESSFRVFDGTWNKELITWRIIIRGCIDNGCPRKGLDIFLKMLLSCSGSDEVVLQDVIAAASLAEELKFGLGCHVYAAKAGFLAFVSVGTALLQMYGKYGELQSAWKLLNELSEKDNIAWNAMISVYAQEGQPQNALNVLKQMVSQNEKPDEVSFVSLLKACSATGDQALGESFHGYVIKAGYTSNAYLASALIDLYCKLGKIEEGEALFNEISTKDLICWSSMITGYGSNGFAYEALETFSKMLDCGIKPNDIAFLSVLSASSRGGLKNESFKLFNTMQQKFGLRPKLAHYACMVDLLCRHGNIKEALDFVKNMPLEADKRIWGAILAGCRTRQEGSIEVAEYAVERLSTLDPGNPRYYLTLLYLYSKEGTCEEEKSLQKLANQK
;
A
#
# COMPACT_ATOMS: atom_id res chain seq x y z
N MET A 1 2.59 -38.84 -10.94
CA MET A 1 3.59 -39.50 -11.82
C MET A 1 4.28 -40.61 -11.03
N LEU A 2 3.97 -41.88 -11.27
CA LEU A 2 4.63 -43.02 -10.58
C LEU A 2 5.76 -43.67 -11.41
N PHE A 3 6.10 -43.13 -12.58
CA PHE A 3 7.17 -43.65 -13.46
C PHE A 3 8.52 -42.90 -13.38
N GLY A 4 8.62 -41.82 -12.59
CA GLY A 4 9.85 -41.00 -12.51
C GLY A 4 10.83 -41.38 -11.38
N THR A 5 10.38 -42.10 -10.34
CA THR A 5 11.17 -42.35 -9.12
C THR A 5 12.28 -43.37 -9.34
N ARG A 6 12.06 -44.42 -10.14
CA ARG A 6 13.09 -45.44 -10.41
C ARG A 6 14.28 -44.93 -11.24
N ASN A 7 14.04 -44.04 -12.21
CA ASN A 7 15.11 -43.55 -13.09
C ASN A 7 16.02 -42.52 -12.39
N ALA A 8 15.50 -41.71 -11.48
CA ALA A 8 16.28 -40.73 -10.72
C ALA A 8 17.25 -41.41 -9.72
N GLN A 9 16.82 -42.50 -9.08
CA GLN A 9 17.66 -43.30 -8.16
C GLN A 9 18.90 -43.87 -8.90
N THR A 10 18.70 -44.49 -10.07
CA THR A 10 19.77 -45.07 -10.90
C THR A 10 20.72 -44.04 -11.51
N VAL A 11 20.24 -42.84 -11.85
CA VAL A 11 21.09 -41.75 -12.33
C VAL A 11 21.94 -41.20 -11.18
N PHE A 12 21.42 -41.21 -9.95
CA PHE A 12 22.15 -40.73 -8.79
C PHE A 12 23.18 -41.73 -8.26
N ASP A 13 22.90 -43.05 -8.27
CA ASP A 13 23.88 -44.09 -7.93
C ASP A 13 25.15 -43.99 -8.80
N LYS A 14 24.97 -43.61 -10.08
CA LYS A 14 26.08 -43.32 -10.99
C LYS A 14 26.88 -42.07 -10.62
N ILE A 15 26.26 -41.07 -9.97
CA ILE A 15 26.94 -39.83 -9.52
C ILE A 15 27.69 -40.08 -8.20
N THR A 16 27.11 -40.83 -7.26
CA THR A 16 27.78 -41.20 -6.00
C THR A 16 29.00 -42.09 -6.26
N GLN A 17 28.90 -43.02 -7.22
CA GLN A 17 30.06 -43.78 -7.70
C GLN A 17 31.12 -42.88 -8.35
N ARG A 18 30.71 -41.85 -9.12
CA ARG A 18 31.64 -40.89 -9.75
C ARG A 18 32.42 -40.07 -8.72
N ASN A 19 31.79 -39.68 -7.62
CA ASN A 19 32.45 -38.97 -6.51
C ASN A 19 33.41 -39.86 -5.71
N SER A 20 33.12 -41.17 -5.58
CA SER A 20 34.08 -42.13 -4.99
C SER A 20 35.31 -42.34 -5.89
N CYS A 21 35.12 -42.35 -7.22
CA CYS A 21 36.22 -42.40 -8.20
C CYS A 21 37.08 -41.12 -8.17
N LEU A 22 36.46 -39.94 -8.04
CA LEU A 22 37.16 -38.66 -7.91
C LEU A 22 37.98 -38.57 -6.61
N ARG A 23 37.50 -39.12 -5.48
CA ARG A 23 38.29 -39.23 -4.23
C ARG A 23 39.56 -40.06 -4.43
N ASN A 24 39.49 -41.16 -5.17
CA ASN A 24 40.65 -42.01 -5.45
C ASN A 24 41.64 -41.33 -6.40
N LEU A 25 41.15 -40.61 -7.42
CA LEU A 25 42.00 -39.84 -8.35
C LEU A 25 42.75 -38.70 -7.66
N ILE A 26 42.07 -37.94 -6.79
CA ILE A 26 42.69 -36.83 -6.04
C ILE A 26 43.72 -37.35 -5.04
N SER A 27 43.49 -38.52 -4.41
CA SER A 27 44.50 -39.14 -3.53
C SER A 27 45.76 -39.62 -4.27
N SER A 28 45.67 -39.86 -5.59
CA SER A 28 46.80 -40.34 -6.41
C SER A 28 47.61 -39.22 -7.08
N SER A 29 47.08 -37.99 -7.14
CA SER A 29 47.74 -36.85 -7.79
C SER A 29 48.60 -35.99 -6.86
N TYR A 30 48.66 -36.28 -5.55
CA TYR A 30 49.42 -35.49 -4.58
C TYR A 30 50.88 -35.94 -4.38
N SER A 31 51.42 -36.86 -5.19
CA SER A 31 52.80 -37.36 -5.00
C SER A 31 53.85 -36.78 -5.95
N THR A 32 53.56 -35.83 -6.84
CA THR A 32 54.61 -35.21 -7.68
C THR A 32 54.24 -33.79 -8.15
N THR A 33 55.22 -32.89 -8.01
CA THR A 33 55.44 -31.55 -8.59
C THR A 33 55.10 -30.33 -7.73
N THR A 34 56.11 -29.92 -6.96
CA THR A 34 56.41 -28.56 -6.48
C THR A 34 56.91 -27.71 -7.65
N SER A 35 56.29 -26.56 -7.95
CA SER A 35 56.93 -25.36 -8.57
C SER A 35 55.91 -24.24 -8.86
N CYS A 36 56.12 -23.11 -8.18
CA CYS A 36 55.76 -21.71 -8.49
C CYS A 36 54.52 -21.37 -9.34
N CYS A 37 53.49 -20.80 -8.69
CA CYS A 37 52.86 -19.54 -9.09
C CYS A 37 51.98 -19.02 -7.94
N GLU A 38 52.23 -17.79 -7.49
CA GLU A 38 51.45 -17.07 -6.48
C GLU A 38 49.98 -16.97 -6.94
N SER A 39 49.07 -17.57 -6.17
CA SER A 39 47.64 -17.29 -6.24
C SER A 39 47.12 -17.24 -4.82
N ILE A 40 46.41 -16.15 -4.54
CA ILE A 40 45.84 -15.76 -3.25
C ILE A 40 45.07 -16.96 -2.65
N GLU A 41 45.58 -17.49 -1.54
CA GLU A 41 44.92 -18.52 -0.74
C GLU A 41 43.61 -17.95 -0.18
N TYR A 42 42.50 -18.34 -0.79
CA TYR A 42 41.21 -18.36 -0.10
C TYR A 42 41.25 -19.55 0.86
N GLU A 43 41.52 -19.30 2.14
CA GLU A 43 41.34 -20.29 3.21
C GLU A 43 39.85 -20.70 3.26
N GLU A 44 39.53 -21.87 2.70
CA GLU A 44 38.26 -22.55 2.98
C GLU A 44 38.27 -22.98 4.46
N PRO A 45 37.22 -22.66 5.26
CA PRO A 45 37.15 -23.03 6.68
C PRO A 45 36.72 -24.51 6.85
N THR A 46 37.39 -25.43 6.15
CA THR A 46 37.04 -26.86 6.09
C THR A 46 37.80 -27.73 7.09
N ASP A 47 38.95 -27.28 7.62
CA ASP A 47 39.85 -28.17 8.37
C ASP A 47 39.62 -28.27 9.89
N ILE A 48 38.72 -27.48 10.47
CA ILE A 48 38.52 -27.46 11.94
C ILE A 48 37.55 -28.55 12.45
N PHE A 49 36.75 -29.18 11.58
CA PHE A 49 35.55 -29.90 12.04
C PHE A 49 35.61 -31.44 12.04
N ARG A 50 36.75 -32.04 11.67
CA ARG A 50 36.91 -33.48 11.41
C ARG A 50 36.87 -34.42 12.63
N LYS A 51 36.73 -33.94 13.87
CA LYS A 51 36.71 -34.81 15.07
C LYS A 51 35.32 -34.93 15.69
N THR A 52 34.75 -36.13 15.55
CA THR A 52 33.64 -36.72 16.35
C THR A 52 32.37 -35.87 16.50
N ASN A 53 31.65 -35.61 15.40
CA ASN A 53 30.29 -35.04 15.48
C ASN A 53 29.25 -36.02 14.93
N ASN A 54 28.28 -36.41 15.75
CA ASN A 54 27.08 -37.16 15.34
C ASN A 54 26.04 -36.21 14.68
N VAL A 55 25.04 -36.77 13.98
CA VAL A 55 23.97 -36.01 13.28
C VAL A 55 23.27 -34.97 14.17
N ILE A 56 23.13 -35.26 15.46
CA ILE A 56 22.50 -34.35 16.44
C ILE A 56 23.38 -33.09 16.65
N SER A 57 24.71 -33.26 16.78
CA SER A 57 25.67 -32.16 16.90
C SER A 57 25.65 -31.25 15.68
N TRP A 58 25.64 -31.82 14.46
CA TRP A 58 25.53 -31.06 13.22
C TRP A 58 24.21 -30.27 13.15
N THR A 59 23.09 -30.92 13.46
CA THR A 59 21.76 -30.31 13.43
C THR A 59 21.62 -29.15 14.43
N ALA A 60 22.18 -29.31 15.64
CA ALA A 60 22.19 -28.26 16.66
C ALA A 60 23.02 -27.05 16.21
N LYS A 61 24.19 -27.28 15.59
CA LYS A 61 25.04 -26.21 15.06
C LYS A 61 24.38 -25.45 13.91
N ILE A 62 23.83 -26.15 12.92
CA ILE A 62 23.09 -25.54 11.80
C ILE A 62 21.93 -24.68 12.31
N SER A 63 21.14 -25.21 13.24
CA SER A 63 19.99 -24.49 13.82
C SER A 63 20.43 -23.26 14.63
N THR A 64 21.61 -23.32 15.27
CA THR A 64 22.16 -22.18 16.03
C THR A 64 22.67 -21.07 15.11
N LEU A 65 23.31 -21.40 13.99
CA LEU A 65 23.70 -20.41 12.98
C LEU A 65 22.48 -19.68 12.40
N LEU A 66 21.37 -20.39 12.20
CA LEU A 66 20.12 -19.78 11.73
C LEU A 66 19.47 -18.88 12.78
N ARG A 67 19.58 -19.21 14.07
CA ARG A 67 19.14 -18.31 15.16
C ARG A 67 19.98 -17.03 15.22
N LYS A 68 21.25 -17.10 14.83
CA LYS A 68 22.14 -15.93 14.68
C LYS A 68 21.99 -15.20 13.34
N ASN A 69 21.00 -15.57 12.53
CA ASN A 69 20.75 -15.01 11.20
C ASN A 69 21.93 -15.13 10.21
N GLN A 70 22.66 -16.26 10.28
CA GLN A 70 23.78 -16.58 9.38
C GLN A 70 23.43 -17.73 8.41
N PRO A 71 22.53 -17.50 7.41
CA PRO A 71 22.04 -18.56 6.54
C PRO A 71 23.09 -19.10 5.55
N LYS A 72 24.09 -18.29 5.18
CA LYS A 72 25.17 -18.73 4.27
C LYS A 72 26.05 -19.79 4.91
N GLU A 73 26.48 -19.52 6.15
CA GLU A 73 27.31 -20.42 6.95
C GLU A 73 26.55 -21.70 7.30
N ALA A 74 25.26 -21.59 7.63
CA ALA A 74 24.40 -22.76 7.88
C ALA A 74 24.31 -23.70 6.67
N ILE A 75 24.19 -23.15 5.45
CA ILE A 75 24.19 -23.94 4.21
C ILE A 75 25.56 -24.55 3.94
N GLY A 76 26.65 -23.81 4.19
CA GLY A 76 28.02 -24.32 4.08
C GLY A 76 28.25 -25.51 5.01
N LEU A 77 27.83 -25.39 6.27
CA LEU A 77 27.94 -26.45 7.28
C LEU A 77 27.10 -27.69 6.92
N PHE A 78 25.94 -27.49 6.29
CA PHE A 78 25.15 -28.60 5.77
C PHE A 78 25.82 -29.32 4.59
N LYS A 79 26.46 -28.58 3.69
CA LYS A 79 27.26 -29.21 2.62
C LYS A 79 28.40 -30.04 3.22
N ALA A 80 29.09 -29.53 4.23
CA ALA A 80 30.14 -30.26 4.94
C ALA A 80 29.60 -31.54 5.61
N MET A 81 28.44 -31.46 6.27
CA MET A 81 27.75 -32.63 6.84
C MET A 81 27.46 -33.70 5.77
N LEU A 82 27.05 -33.29 4.56
CA LEU A 82 26.83 -34.20 3.44
C LEU A 82 28.14 -34.77 2.87
N PHE A 83 29.24 -34.02 2.87
CA PHE A 83 30.57 -34.50 2.48
C PHE A 83 31.13 -35.56 3.44
N ASP A 84 30.78 -35.48 4.72
CA ASP A 84 31.11 -36.46 5.76
C ASP A 84 30.16 -37.68 5.79
N ASP A 85 29.37 -37.88 4.72
CA ASP A 85 28.41 -38.98 4.53
C ASP A 85 27.37 -39.11 5.68
N GLN A 86 27.12 -38.02 6.42
CA GLN A 86 26.11 -37.98 7.48
C GLN A 86 24.71 -37.78 6.88
N LYS A 87 23.75 -38.63 7.29
CA LYS A 87 22.37 -38.50 6.85
C LYS A 87 21.62 -37.42 7.63
N PRO A 88 21.07 -36.38 6.95
CA PRO A 88 20.22 -35.37 7.60
C PRO A 88 18.94 -36.00 8.16
N ASN A 89 18.49 -35.51 9.31
CA ASN A 89 17.14 -35.81 9.79
C ASN A 89 16.15 -34.71 9.35
N PHE A 90 14.87 -34.91 9.64
CA PHE A 90 13.84 -33.93 9.23
C PHE A 90 14.08 -32.54 9.84
N VAL A 91 14.64 -32.43 11.06
CA VAL A 91 14.99 -31.15 11.70
C VAL A 91 16.11 -30.44 10.95
N THR A 92 17.14 -31.18 10.50
CA THR A 92 18.19 -30.64 9.63
C THR A 92 17.58 -30.07 8.34
N LEU A 93 16.64 -30.78 7.72
CA LEU A 93 15.99 -30.34 6.48
C LEU A 93 15.11 -29.10 6.70
N LEU A 94 14.36 -29.01 7.79
CA LEU A 94 13.58 -27.81 8.15
C LEU A 94 14.48 -26.58 8.30
N SER A 95 15.61 -26.74 9.00
CA SER A 95 16.62 -25.68 9.14
C SER A 95 17.16 -25.25 7.77
N ILE A 96 17.39 -26.18 6.85
CA ILE A 96 17.91 -25.87 5.51
C ILE A 96 16.85 -25.24 4.61
N ILE A 97 15.59 -25.68 4.65
CA ILE A 97 14.48 -25.01 3.96
C ILE A 97 14.40 -23.54 4.41
N ARG A 98 14.52 -23.28 5.73
CA ARG A 98 14.56 -21.91 6.26
C ARG A 98 15.79 -21.12 5.77
N ALA A 99 16.96 -21.74 5.76
CA ALA A 99 18.21 -21.10 5.32
C ALA A 99 18.16 -20.67 3.85
N TYR A 100 17.69 -21.56 2.97
CA TYR A 100 17.51 -21.26 1.55
C TYR A 100 16.35 -20.29 1.31
N GLY A 101 15.28 -20.38 2.10
CA GLY A 101 14.17 -19.43 2.10
C GLY A 101 14.62 -18.00 2.35
N ALA A 102 15.52 -17.79 3.31
CA ALA A 102 16.08 -16.46 3.61
C ALA A 102 16.97 -15.90 2.49
N ARG A 103 17.51 -16.74 1.60
CA ARG A 103 18.39 -16.31 0.50
C ARG A 103 17.67 -16.05 -0.83
N GLY A 104 16.43 -16.52 -1.00
CA GLY A 104 15.66 -16.30 -2.23
C GLY A 104 16.30 -16.90 -3.51
N SER A 105 17.17 -17.91 -3.40
CA SER A 105 17.80 -18.53 -4.57
C SER A 105 16.87 -19.54 -5.25
N GLN A 106 16.54 -19.29 -6.52
CA GLN A 106 15.70 -20.19 -7.34
C GLN A 106 16.31 -21.59 -7.51
N ASP A 107 17.63 -21.70 -7.69
CA ASP A 107 18.32 -22.99 -7.81
C ASP A 107 18.26 -23.79 -6.50
N GLY A 108 18.35 -23.08 -5.37
CA GLY A 108 18.18 -23.65 -4.04
C GLY A 108 16.82 -24.32 -3.84
N LYS A 109 15.76 -23.80 -4.48
CA LYS A 109 14.39 -24.33 -4.40
C LYS A 109 14.30 -25.80 -4.82
N ARG A 110 14.88 -26.11 -5.98
CA ARG A 110 14.84 -27.47 -6.57
C ARG A 110 15.76 -28.43 -5.84
N VAL A 111 16.94 -27.94 -5.43
CA VAL A 111 17.92 -28.74 -4.68
C VAL A 111 17.31 -29.22 -3.37
N VAL A 112 16.76 -28.32 -2.56
CA VAL A 112 16.18 -28.67 -1.25
C VAL A 112 14.99 -29.62 -1.40
N HIS A 113 14.09 -29.35 -2.35
CA HIS A 113 12.95 -30.23 -2.60
C HIS A 113 13.38 -31.61 -3.10
N GLY A 114 14.36 -31.68 -4.00
CA GLY A 114 14.95 -32.95 -4.45
C GLY A 114 15.58 -33.74 -3.31
N TYR A 115 16.23 -33.06 -2.35
CA TYR A 115 16.75 -33.69 -1.13
C TYR A 115 15.65 -34.23 -0.21
N VAL A 116 14.54 -33.51 -0.05
CA VAL A 116 13.40 -33.98 0.75
C VAL A 116 12.84 -35.28 0.19
N ILE A 117 12.65 -35.35 -1.14
CA ILE A 117 12.20 -36.57 -1.83
C ILE A 117 13.25 -37.69 -1.69
N LYS A 118 14.53 -37.37 -1.89
CA LYS A 118 15.63 -38.34 -1.78
C LYS A 118 15.70 -39.01 -0.40
N MET A 119 15.39 -38.26 0.64
CA MET A 119 15.47 -38.72 2.02
C MET A 119 14.17 -39.36 2.54
N GLY A 120 13.10 -39.39 1.73
CA GLY A 120 11.82 -40.01 2.10
C GLY A 120 10.97 -39.17 3.05
N PHE A 121 11.23 -37.86 3.15
CA PHE A 121 10.49 -36.96 4.05
C PHE A 121 9.36 -36.20 3.35
N GLU A 122 9.01 -36.56 2.12
CA GLU A 122 7.97 -35.89 1.33
C GLU A 122 6.55 -36.08 1.89
N ARG A 123 6.37 -36.96 2.88
CA ARG A 123 5.08 -37.18 3.56
C ARG A 123 5.03 -36.59 4.97
N GLU A 124 6.15 -36.10 5.49
CA GLU A 124 6.21 -35.50 6.83
C GLU A 124 5.54 -34.12 6.82
N VAL A 125 4.46 -33.96 7.59
CA VAL A 125 3.66 -32.71 7.64
C VAL A 125 4.51 -31.46 7.94
N PRO A 126 5.48 -31.47 8.88
CA PRO A 126 6.35 -30.31 9.10
C PRO A 126 7.19 -29.95 7.87
N VAL A 127 7.68 -30.94 7.13
CA VAL A 127 8.52 -30.74 5.95
C VAL A 127 7.67 -30.25 4.78
N LEU A 128 6.48 -30.84 4.58
CA LEU A 128 5.50 -30.40 3.59
C LEU A 128 5.08 -28.94 3.78
N THR A 129 4.75 -28.55 5.01
CA THR A 129 4.32 -27.18 5.34
C THR A 129 5.46 -26.17 5.15
N ALA A 130 6.69 -26.55 5.52
CA ALA A 130 7.88 -25.74 5.26
C ALA A 130 8.18 -25.59 3.76
N ILE A 131 7.99 -26.65 2.95
CA ILE A 131 8.12 -26.59 1.49
C ILE A 131 7.05 -25.66 0.89
N LEU A 132 5.78 -25.77 1.29
CA LEU A 132 4.72 -24.89 0.80
C LEU A 132 5.07 -23.42 1.08
N GLY A 133 5.47 -23.11 2.31
CA GLY A 133 5.93 -21.77 2.69
C GLY A 133 7.15 -21.30 1.89
N PHE A 134 8.12 -22.18 1.65
CA PHE A 134 9.31 -21.86 0.86
C PHE A 134 8.98 -21.60 -0.62
N TYR A 135 8.14 -22.42 -1.23
CA TYR A 135 7.70 -22.22 -2.61
C TYR A 135 6.87 -20.95 -2.76
N SER A 136 6.10 -20.57 -1.72
CA SER A 136 5.30 -19.35 -1.73
C SER A 136 6.13 -18.07 -1.90
N ASN A 137 7.43 -18.08 -1.57
CA ASN A 137 8.33 -16.93 -1.84
C ASN A 137 8.63 -16.72 -3.33
N PHE A 138 8.30 -17.69 -4.19
CA PHE A 138 8.65 -17.67 -5.61
C PHE A 138 7.42 -17.67 -6.54
N GLY A 139 6.21 -17.65 -5.97
CA GLY A 139 4.95 -17.67 -6.71
C GLY A 139 4.01 -18.79 -6.28
N MET A 140 2.70 -18.55 -6.42
CA MET A 140 1.65 -19.45 -5.93
C MET A 140 1.33 -20.62 -6.87
N ALA A 141 1.73 -20.56 -8.15
CA ALA A 141 1.36 -21.58 -9.15
C ALA A 141 1.90 -22.97 -8.79
N GLU A 142 3.17 -23.07 -8.35
CA GLU A 142 3.74 -24.34 -7.90
C GLU A 142 3.27 -24.76 -6.51
N VAL A 143 2.92 -23.80 -5.64
CA VAL A 143 2.33 -24.10 -4.33
C VAL A 143 1.01 -24.83 -4.50
N TRP A 144 0.15 -24.39 -5.44
CA TRP A 144 -1.09 -25.09 -5.78
C TRP A 144 -0.84 -26.51 -6.28
N LYS A 145 0.13 -26.69 -7.18
CA LYS A 145 0.50 -28.03 -7.69
C LYS A 145 0.94 -28.97 -6.57
N LEU A 146 1.73 -28.48 -5.62
CA LEU A 146 2.17 -29.27 -4.46
C LEU A 146 1.00 -29.56 -3.53
N PHE A 147 0.19 -28.56 -3.23
CA PHE A 147 -0.97 -28.69 -2.38
C PHE A 147 -1.95 -29.74 -2.92
N ASP A 148 -2.30 -29.69 -4.21
CA ASP A 148 -3.23 -30.63 -4.82
C ASP A 148 -2.71 -32.08 -4.82
N GLN A 149 -1.39 -32.28 -4.87
CA GLN A 149 -0.76 -33.61 -4.81
C GLN A 149 -0.77 -34.25 -3.42
N ILE A 150 -0.98 -33.49 -2.34
CA ILE A 150 -1.00 -34.03 -0.98
C ILE A 150 -2.31 -34.81 -0.75
N PRO A 151 -2.24 -36.14 -0.52
CA PRO A 151 -3.41 -36.92 -0.13
C PRO A 151 -3.79 -36.62 1.33
N ASN A 152 -5.09 -36.56 1.64
CA ASN A 152 -5.62 -36.35 3.00
C ASN A 152 -4.98 -35.16 3.74
N LYS A 153 -5.46 -33.95 3.45
CA LYS A 153 -4.94 -32.71 4.02
C LYS A 153 -5.52 -32.48 5.41
N ASP A 154 -4.65 -32.42 6.42
CA ASP A 154 -5.01 -32.05 7.78
C ASP A 154 -5.10 -30.52 7.97
N VAL A 155 -5.47 -30.10 9.18
CA VAL A 155 -5.59 -28.69 9.56
C VAL A 155 -4.31 -27.89 9.31
N VAL A 156 -3.13 -28.50 9.44
CA VAL A 156 -1.84 -27.82 9.32
C VAL A 156 -1.51 -27.54 7.85
N VAL A 157 -1.78 -28.49 6.96
CA VAL A 157 -1.59 -28.33 5.51
C VAL A 157 -2.56 -27.27 4.96
N TRP A 158 -3.83 -27.32 5.35
CA TRP A 158 -4.82 -26.29 4.98
C TRP A 158 -4.43 -24.91 5.49
N THR A 159 -4.01 -24.80 6.75
CA THR A 159 -3.59 -23.53 7.36
C THR A 159 -2.36 -22.97 6.65
N SER A 160 -1.39 -23.82 6.31
CA SER A 160 -0.18 -23.41 5.60
C SER A 160 -0.50 -22.83 4.22
N MET A 161 -1.46 -23.42 3.52
CA MET A 161 -1.93 -22.87 2.24
C MET A 161 -2.60 -21.50 2.41
N ILE A 162 -3.43 -21.32 3.43
CA ILE A 162 -4.04 -20.02 3.75
C ILE A 162 -2.97 -18.97 4.04
N VAL A 163 -1.97 -19.30 4.86
CA VAL A 163 -0.81 -18.42 5.16
C VAL A 163 -0.03 -18.07 3.90
N SER A 164 0.22 -19.04 3.02
CA SER A 164 0.90 -18.79 1.75
C SER A 164 0.11 -17.86 0.83
N CYS A 165 -1.22 -18.01 0.77
CA CYS A 165 -2.08 -17.10 0.01
C CYS A 165 -2.06 -15.68 0.59
N THR A 166 -2.24 -15.52 1.90
CA THR A 166 -2.28 -14.20 2.54
C THR A 166 -0.95 -13.47 2.48
N LYS A 167 0.17 -14.19 2.58
CA LYS A 167 1.52 -13.62 2.42
C LYS A 167 1.80 -13.07 1.01
N ASN A 168 1.15 -13.62 -0.02
CA ASN A 168 1.32 -13.21 -1.41
C ASN A 168 0.19 -12.27 -1.89
N ASP A 169 -0.48 -11.57 -0.97
CA ASP A 169 -1.61 -10.66 -1.23
C ASP A 169 -2.80 -11.26 -2.01
N ASN A 170 -2.87 -12.59 -2.07
CA ASN A 170 -3.93 -13.37 -2.71
C ASN A 170 -5.07 -13.64 -1.70
N SER A 171 -5.68 -12.56 -1.20
CA SER A 171 -6.72 -12.62 -0.16
C SER A 171 -7.96 -13.42 -0.59
N ARG A 172 -8.30 -13.40 -1.89
CA ARG A 172 -9.48 -14.09 -2.40
C ARG A 172 -9.28 -15.60 -2.33
N GLU A 173 -8.13 -16.06 -2.80
CA GLU A 173 -7.69 -17.44 -2.78
C GLU A 173 -7.58 -17.94 -1.33
N ALA A 174 -7.07 -17.12 -0.40
CA ALA A 174 -7.02 -17.47 1.02
C ALA A 174 -8.42 -17.80 1.59
N ILE A 175 -9.42 -16.98 1.26
CA ILE A 175 -10.81 -17.22 1.67
C ILE A 175 -11.40 -18.46 0.99
N GLU A 176 -11.10 -18.67 -0.30
CA GLU A 176 -11.56 -19.86 -1.03
C GLU A 176 -10.97 -21.15 -0.44
N VAL A 177 -9.69 -21.15 -0.09
CA VAL A 177 -9.02 -22.26 0.60
C VAL A 177 -9.66 -22.51 1.97
N PHE A 178 -9.93 -21.45 2.75
CA PHE A 178 -10.62 -21.57 4.04
C PHE A 178 -12.03 -22.17 3.90
N ARG A 179 -12.79 -21.77 2.87
CA ARG A 179 -14.11 -22.37 2.58
C ARG A 179 -13.99 -23.84 2.20
N ARG A 180 -13.03 -24.19 1.33
CA ARG A 180 -12.77 -25.59 0.94
C ARG A 180 -12.40 -26.46 2.14
N MET A 181 -11.55 -25.97 3.03
CA MET A 181 -11.18 -26.64 4.29
C MET A 181 -12.43 -27.02 5.10
N LYS A 182 -13.36 -26.07 5.30
CA LYS A 182 -14.62 -26.32 6.00
C LYS A 182 -15.54 -27.28 5.24
N CYS A 183 -15.64 -27.18 3.91
CA CYS A 183 -16.41 -28.11 3.09
C CYS A 183 -15.89 -29.56 3.17
N CYS A 184 -14.58 -29.73 3.38
CA CYS A 184 -13.97 -31.03 3.63
C CYS A 184 -14.13 -31.54 5.07
N GLY A 185 -14.87 -30.83 5.94
CA GLY A 185 -15.08 -31.20 7.33
C GLY A 185 -13.87 -31.01 8.24
N VAL A 186 -12.86 -30.25 7.80
CA VAL A 186 -11.67 -29.97 8.61
C VAL A 186 -11.91 -28.70 9.42
N GLU A 187 -11.92 -28.82 10.74
CA GLU A 187 -12.18 -27.69 11.64
C GLU A 187 -10.97 -26.72 11.71
N PRO A 188 -11.19 -25.40 11.54
CA PRO A 188 -10.15 -24.38 11.72
C PRO A 188 -9.59 -24.34 13.14
N ASN A 189 -8.28 -24.19 13.27
CA ASN A 189 -7.65 -23.89 14.56
C ASN A 189 -7.38 -22.39 14.72
N PHE A 190 -6.82 -21.98 15.87
CA PHE A 190 -6.53 -20.57 16.13
C PHE A 190 -5.56 -19.95 15.11
N VAL A 191 -4.59 -20.73 14.59
CA VAL A 191 -3.66 -20.27 13.55
C VAL A 191 -4.40 -20.04 12.24
N THR A 192 -5.31 -20.93 11.87
CA THR A 192 -6.18 -20.76 10.69
C THR A 192 -6.98 -19.47 10.77
N VAL A 193 -7.59 -19.20 11.93
CA VAL A 193 -8.41 -18.01 12.18
C VAL A 193 -7.59 -16.72 12.04
N VAL A 194 -6.45 -16.63 12.73
CA VAL A 194 -5.55 -15.46 12.64
C VAL A 194 -5.04 -15.27 11.22
N SER A 195 -4.85 -16.36 10.47
CA SER A 195 -4.34 -16.29 9.09
C SER A 195 -5.37 -15.82 8.07
N VAL A 196 -6.67 -16.09 8.28
CA VAL A 196 -7.74 -15.75 7.32
C VAL A 196 -8.37 -14.37 7.59
N LEU A 197 -8.33 -13.88 8.83
CA LEU A 197 -8.89 -12.56 9.18
C LEU A 197 -8.27 -11.40 8.37
N PRO A 198 -6.94 -11.33 8.11
CA PRO A 198 -6.35 -10.32 7.25
C PRO A 198 -6.89 -10.34 5.81
N ALA A 199 -7.19 -11.53 5.27
CA ALA A 199 -7.81 -11.64 3.95
C ALA A 199 -9.24 -11.07 3.93
N CYS A 200 -9.98 -11.28 5.02
CA CYS A 200 -11.30 -10.67 5.20
C CYS A 200 -11.21 -9.15 5.29
N ALA A 201 -10.21 -8.64 6.02
CA ALA A 201 -9.93 -7.23 6.20
C ALA A 201 -9.61 -6.54 4.86
N HIS A 202 -8.68 -7.11 4.08
CA HIS A 202 -8.26 -6.58 2.78
C HIS A 202 -9.42 -6.55 1.78
N LEU A 203 -10.26 -7.59 1.74
CA LEU A 203 -11.39 -7.66 0.80
C LEU A 203 -12.68 -6.99 1.31
N GLY A 204 -12.67 -6.41 2.51
CA GLY A 204 -13.87 -5.84 3.14
C GLY A 204 -15.00 -6.86 3.35
N GLN A 205 -14.66 -8.14 3.57
CA GLN A 205 -15.62 -9.25 3.71
C GLN A 205 -16.20 -9.31 5.14
N LEU A 206 -16.90 -8.25 5.56
CA LEU A 206 -17.43 -8.10 6.92
C LEU A 206 -18.31 -9.28 7.37
N ARG A 207 -19.14 -9.82 6.47
CA ARG A 207 -20.03 -10.95 6.78
C ARG A 207 -19.24 -12.19 7.18
N LEU A 208 -18.23 -12.56 6.40
CA LEU A 208 -17.36 -13.70 6.71
C LEU A 208 -16.56 -13.44 7.99
N GLY A 209 -16.08 -12.22 8.19
CA GLY A 209 -15.43 -11.80 9.43
C GLY A 209 -16.32 -12.00 10.67
N LYS A 210 -17.60 -11.63 10.60
CA LYS A 210 -18.60 -11.86 11.66
C LYS A 210 -18.87 -13.35 11.89
N GLU A 211 -18.94 -14.16 10.83
CA GLU A 211 -19.07 -15.62 10.94
C GLU A 211 -17.87 -16.25 11.68
N ILE A 212 -16.65 -15.81 11.34
CA ILE A 212 -15.41 -16.25 12.01
C ILE A 212 -15.36 -15.77 13.45
N HIS A 213 -15.79 -14.54 13.74
CA HIS A 213 -15.90 -14.04 15.12
C HIS A 213 -16.90 -14.87 15.95
N GLY A 214 -18.05 -15.25 15.37
CA GLY A 214 -18.98 -16.18 16.01
C GLY A 214 -18.33 -17.54 16.32
N PHE A 215 -17.50 -18.07 15.40
CA PHE A 215 -16.72 -19.28 15.63
C PHE A 215 -15.70 -19.12 16.77
N ILE A 216 -14.99 -17.99 16.84
CA ILE A 216 -14.05 -17.65 17.92
C ILE A 216 -14.75 -17.68 19.28
N MET A 217 -15.95 -17.09 19.37
CA MET A 217 -16.73 -17.06 20.61
C MET A 217 -17.17 -18.47 21.02
N LYS A 218 -17.71 -19.26 20.09
CA LYS A 218 -18.16 -20.63 20.35
C LYS A 218 -17.05 -21.57 20.82
N ASN A 219 -15.83 -21.36 20.34
CA ASN A 219 -14.66 -22.18 20.67
C ASN A 219 -13.80 -21.59 21.80
N MET A 220 -14.28 -20.56 22.51
CA MET A 220 -13.57 -19.93 23.63
C MET A 220 -12.16 -19.40 23.27
N LEU A 221 -11.96 -19.00 22.01
CA LEU A 221 -10.69 -18.47 21.51
C LEU A 221 -10.55 -16.96 21.71
N HIS A 222 -11.59 -16.29 22.21
CA HIS A 222 -11.68 -14.82 22.33
C HIS A 222 -10.71 -14.21 23.34
N SER A 223 -10.10 -15.00 24.22
CA SER A 223 -9.10 -14.56 25.20
C SER A 223 -7.69 -14.40 24.62
N LEU A 224 -7.44 -14.91 23.41
CA LEU A 224 -6.12 -14.85 22.76
C LEU A 224 -5.89 -13.47 22.14
N ILE A 225 -4.87 -12.76 22.61
CA ILE A 225 -4.53 -11.39 22.16
C ILE A 225 -4.30 -11.29 20.64
N ASN A 226 -3.69 -12.31 20.02
CA ASN A 226 -3.47 -12.34 18.57
C ASN A 226 -4.79 -12.36 17.78
N ILE A 227 -5.81 -13.05 18.30
CA ILE A 227 -7.14 -13.08 17.69
C ILE A 227 -7.84 -11.74 17.91
N GLN A 228 -7.76 -11.17 19.12
CA GLN A 228 -8.32 -9.85 19.41
C GLN A 228 -7.73 -8.78 18.49
N ASN A 229 -6.41 -8.70 18.37
CA ASN A 229 -5.72 -7.78 17.46
C ASN A 229 -6.17 -7.98 16.00
N SER A 230 -6.26 -9.23 15.53
CA SER A 230 -6.72 -9.54 14.17
C SER A 230 -8.19 -9.17 13.94
N LEU A 231 -9.05 -9.30 14.96
CA LEU A 231 -10.45 -8.90 14.90
C LEU A 231 -10.60 -7.37 14.87
N VAL A 232 -9.86 -6.64 15.71
CA VAL A 232 -9.85 -5.17 15.73
C VAL A 232 -9.47 -4.63 14.35
N ASP A 233 -8.39 -5.16 13.75
CA ASP A 233 -7.93 -4.79 12.40
C ASP A 233 -8.97 -5.13 11.33
N MET A 234 -9.53 -6.35 11.39
CA MET A 234 -10.53 -6.81 10.42
C MET A 234 -11.78 -5.93 10.43
N TYR A 235 -12.34 -5.64 11.61
CA TYR A 235 -13.51 -4.78 11.72
C TYR A 235 -13.23 -3.35 11.25
N ALA A 236 -12.09 -2.77 11.67
CA ALA A 236 -11.70 -1.42 11.26
C ALA A 236 -11.54 -1.31 9.73
N LYS A 237 -10.81 -2.22 9.09
CA LYS A 237 -10.62 -2.21 7.62
C LYS A 237 -11.89 -2.54 6.85
N CYS A 238 -12.85 -3.25 7.45
CA CYS A 238 -14.16 -3.48 6.87
C CYS A 238 -15.13 -2.29 7.01
N GLY A 239 -14.74 -1.21 7.69
CA GLY A 239 -15.60 -0.04 7.90
C GLY A 239 -16.49 -0.11 9.14
N ASP A 240 -16.45 -1.19 9.93
CA ASP A 240 -17.27 -1.39 11.15
C ASP A 240 -16.46 -0.98 12.39
N LEU A 241 -16.17 0.31 12.49
CA LEU A 241 -15.32 0.86 13.55
C LEU A 241 -15.94 0.68 14.96
N GLU A 242 -17.27 0.64 15.07
CA GLU A 242 -17.95 0.39 16.34
C GLU A 242 -17.66 -1.00 16.88
N SER A 243 -17.78 -2.04 16.04
CA SER A 243 -17.42 -3.40 16.44
C SER A 243 -15.93 -3.53 16.76
N SER A 244 -15.07 -2.82 16.03
CA SER A 244 -13.63 -2.74 16.32
C SER A 244 -13.37 -2.19 17.74
N PHE A 245 -14.02 -1.09 18.12
CA PHE A 245 -13.93 -0.53 19.46
C PHE A 245 -14.46 -1.48 20.54
N ARG A 246 -15.57 -2.18 20.31
CA ARG A 246 -16.11 -3.15 21.28
C ARG A 246 -15.11 -4.27 21.58
N VAL A 247 -14.44 -4.80 20.56
CA VAL A 247 -13.39 -5.84 20.75
C VAL A 247 -12.17 -5.24 21.46
N PHE A 248 -11.78 -4.03 21.08
CA PHE A 248 -10.67 -3.31 21.71
C PHE A 248 -10.94 -3.06 23.21
N ASP A 249 -12.10 -2.51 23.58
CA ASP A 249 -12.46 -2.23 24.96
C ASP A 249 -12.53 -3.52 25.81
N GLY A 250 -13.02 -4.61 25.22
CA GLY A 250 -13.05 -5.94 25.85
C GLY A 250 -11.67 -6.60 26.04
N THR A 251 -10.61 -6.06 25.44
CA THR A 251 -9.24 -6.58 25.58
C THR A 251 -8.63 -6.08 26.89
N TRP A 252 -8.35 -6.97 27.85
CA TRP A 252 -7.79 -6.58 29.16
C TRP A 252 -6.31 -6.21 29.11
N ASN A 253 -5.48 -7.03 28.44
CA ASN A 253 -4.04 -6.78 28.31
C ASN A 253 -3.72 -6.21 26.93
N LYS A 254 -3.94 -4.91 26.77
CA LYS A 254 -3.67 -4.21 25.51
C LYS A 254 -2.16 -4.03 25.33
N GLU A 255 -1.62 -4.65 24.29
CA GLU A 255 -0.22 -4.45 23.90
C GLU A 255 -0.11 -3.24 22.95
N LEU A 256 1.11 -2.75 22.72
CA LEU A 256 1.37 -1.66 21.76
C LEU A 256 0.72 -1.92 20.39
N ILE A 257 0.74 -3.17 19.92
CA ILE A 257 0.10 -3.56 18.65
C ILE A 257 -1.41 -3.31 18.70
N THR A 258 -2.08 -3.59 19.81
CA THR A 258 -3.53 -3.36 19.99
C THR A 258 -3.88 -1.89 19.85
N TRP A 259 -3.09 -1.01 20.48
CA TRP A 259 -3.25 0.45 20.38
C TRP A 259 -2.98 0.96 18.96
N ARG A 260 -1.90 0.48 18.33
CA ARG A 260 -1.53 0.87 16.96
C ARG A 260 -2.64 0.54 15.95
N ILE A 261 -3.18 -0.68 16.02
CA ILE A 261 -4.24 -1.12 15.09
C ILE A 261 -5.48 -0.23 15.22
N ILE A 262 -5.92 0.10 16.44
CA ILE A 262 -7.13 0.91 16.60
C ILE A 262 -6.91 2.38 16.22
N ILE A 263 -5.72 2.96 16.48
CA ILE A 263 -5.37 4.33 16.07
C ILE A 263 -5.37 4.41 14.55
N ARG A 264 -4.67 3.49 13.88
CA ARG A 264 -4.67 3.39 12.42
C ARG A 264 -6.08 3.18 11.87
N GLY A 265 -6.86 2.30 12.50
CA GLY A 265 -8.26 2.06 12.16
C GLY A 265 -9.12 3.31 12.23
N CYS A 266 -8.90 4.20 13.21
CA CYS A 266 -9.60 5.49 13.30
C CYS A 266 -9.26 6.42 12.14
N ILE A 267 -7.98 6.47 11.76
CA ILE A 267 -7.48 7.30 10.64
C ILE A 267 -8.10 6.82 9.32
N ASP A 268 -8.01 5.51 9.06
CA ASP A 268 -8.49 4.90 7.81
C ASP A 268 -10.02 5.05 7.64
N ASN A 269 -10.76 5.14 8.74
CA ASN A 269 -12.22 5.37 8.77
C ASN A 269 -12.62 6.85 8.85
N GLY A 270 -11.69 7.79 8.63
CA GLY A 270 -12.00 9.22 8.59
C GLY A 270 -12.40 9.82 9.95
N CYS A 271 -12.06 9.17 11.06
CA CYS A 271 -12.32 9.63 12.42
C CYS A 271 -11.01 9.97 13.18
N PRO A 272 -10.14 10.87 12.65
CA PRO A 272 -8.80 11.08 13.20
C PRO A 272 -8.80 11.59 14.65
N ARG A 273 -9.79 12.42 15.06
CA ARG A 273 -9.93 12.88 16.45
C ARG A 273 -10.07 11.74 17.46
N LYS A 274 -10.86 10.72 17.13
CA LYS A 274 -10.97 9.51 17.99
C LYS A 274 -9.63 8.80 18.10
N GLY A 275 -8.83 8.78 17.03
CA GLY A 275 -7.47 8.25 17.06
C GLY A 275 -6.57 9.00 18.04
N LEU A 276 -6.67 10.33 18.09
CA LEU A 276 -5.94 11.16 19.06
C LEU A 276 -6.38 10.88 20.51
N ASP A 277 -7.69 10.76 20.76
CA ASP A 277 -8.22 10.42 22.08
C ASP A 277 -7.71 9.06 22.57
N ILE A 278 -7.64 8.08 21.67
CA ILE A 278 -7.11 6.74 21.97
C ILE A 278 -5.61 6.81 22.27
N PHE A 279 -4.83 7.63 21.56
CA PHE A 279 -3.42 7.85 21.88
C PHE A 279 -3.23 8.49 23.26
N LEU A 280 -4.05 9.46 23.64
CA LEU A 280 -4.02 10.03 24.99
C LEU A 280 -4.32 8.95 26.05
N LYS A 281 -5.30 8.08 25.81
CA LYS A 281 -5.58 6.93 26.71
C LYS A 281 -4.39 5.97 26.82
N MET A 282 -3.69 5.72 25.72
CA MET A 282 -2.47 4.89 25.69
C MET A 282 -1.34 5.49 26.54
N LEU A 283 -1.13 6.81 26.44
CA LEU A 283 -0.13 7.50 27.25
C LEU A 283 -0.50 7.47 28.75
N LEU A 284 -1.79 7.63 29.08
CA LEU A 284 -2.30 7.54 30.46
C LEU A 284 -2.17 6.13 31.05
N SER A 285 -2.22 5.08 30.22
CA SER A 285 -1.97 3.70 30.66
C SER A 285 -0.48 3.35 30.79
N CYS A 286 0.42 4.35 30.75
CA CYS A 286 1.88 4.19 30.79
C CYS A 286 2.41 3.19 29.75
N SER A 287 1.71 3.04 28.63
CA SER A 287 2.14 2.19 27.52
C SER A 287 3.16 2.98 26.70
N GLY A 288 4.36 2.41 26.49
CA GLY A 288 5.38 3.05 25.66
C GLY A 288 4.86 3.26 24.23
N SER A 289 5.23 4.38 23.60
CA SER A 289 4.98 4.61 22.16
C SER A 289 6.16 4.10 21.34
N ASP A 290 5.91 3.74 20.09
CA ASP A 290 6.96 3.55 19.09
C ASP A 290 6.89 4.64 18.01
N GLU A 291 7.86 4.58 17.10
CA GLU A 291 7.98 5.41 15.91
C GLU A 291 6.70 5.40 15.06
N VAL A 292 6.10 4.22 14.87
CA VAL A 292 4.96 4.06 13.96
C VAL A 292 3.66 4.62 14.54
N VAL A 293 3.41 4.41 15.84
CA VAL A 293 2.27 5.02 16.52
C VAL A 293 2.40 6.54 16.48
N LEU A 294 3.60 7.08 16.73
CA LEU A 294 3.79 8.54 16.69
C LEU A 294 3.58 9.10 15.28
N GLN A 295 4.03 8.41 14.24
CA GLN A 295 3.77 8.77 12.85
C GLN A 295 2.26 8.80 12.55
N ASP A 296 1.52 7.76 12.94
CA ASP A 296 0.07 7.68 12.74
C ASP A 296 -0.66 8.80 13.52
N VAL A 297 -0.23 9.13 14.73
CA VAL A 297 -0.81 10.20 15.55
C VAL A 297 -0.55 11.58 14.95
N ILE A 298 0.66 11.84 14.42
CA ILE A 298 0.97 13.09 13.71
C ILE A 298 0.09 13.22 12.46
N ALA A 299 -0.06 12.13 11.70
CA ALA A 299 -0.97 12.09 10.55
C ALA A 299 -2.43 12.34 10.97
N ALA A 300 -2.89 11.75 12.08
CA ALA A 300 -4.21 11.99 12.64
C ALA A 300 -4.40 13.46 13.04
N ALA A 301 -3.42 14.08 13.72
CA ALA A 301 -3.47 15.49 14.10
C ALA A 301 -3.52 16.41 12.87
N SER A 302 -2.75 16.07 11.83
CA SER A 302 -2.82 16.75 10.52
C SER A 302 -4.20 16.62 9.89
N LEU A 303 -4.79 15.41 9.83
CA LEU A 303 -6.12 15.17 9.26
C LEU A 303 -7.27 15.78 10.06
N ALA A 304 -7.15 15.84 11.39
CA ALA A 304 -8.14 16.43 12.29
C ALA A 304 -8.08 17.96 12.36
N GLU A 305 -7.11 18.60 11.69
CA GLU A 305 -6.86 20.05 11.74
C GLU A 305 -6.52 20.57 13.16
N GLU A 306 -5.93 19.71 14.01
CA GLU A 306 -5.54 20.02 15.39
C GLU A 306 -4.05 20.40 15.51
N LEU A 307 -3.68 21.60 15.04
CA LEU A 307 -2.28 22.08 15.06
C LEU A 307 -1.65 22.03 16.46
N LYS A 308 -2.39 22.44 17.50
CA LYS A 308 -1.88 22.43 18.89
C LYS A 308 -1.50 21.03 19.37
N PHE A 309 -2.28 20.02 18.99
CA PHE A 309 -1.98 18.63 19.31
C PHE A 309 -0.71 18.19 18.57
N GLY A 310 -0.60 18.51 17.28
CA GLY A 310 0.57 18.24 16.46
C GLY A 310 1.87 18.86 16.99
N LEU A 311 1.82 20.10 17.46
CA LEU A 311 2.94 20.75 18.16
C LEU A 311 3.32 20.00 19.45
N GLY A 312 2.32 19.52 20.20
CA GLY A 312 2.54 18.64 21.36
C GLY A 312 3.25 17.34 20.97
N CYS A 313 2.87 16.72 19.85
CA CYS A 313 3.55 15.54 19.31
C CYS A 313 5.00 15.82 18.93
N HIS A 314 5.32 16.98 18.35
CA HIS A 314 6.71 17.36 18.08
C HIS A 314 7.53 17.46 19.38
N VAL A 315 7.01 18.17 20.40
CA VAL A 315 7.72 18.28 21.69
C VAL A 315 7.91 16.91 22.34
N TYR A 316 6.90 16.04 22.27
CA TYR A 316 7.01 14.65 22.74
C TYR A 316 8.08 13.88 21.95
N ALA A 317 8.09 13.97 20.62
CA ALA A 317 9.08 13.34 19.75
C ALA A 317 10.51 13.75 20.12
N ALA A 318 10.73 15.05 20.35
CA ALA A 318 12.03 15.60 20.74
C ALA A 318 12.47 15.05 22.09
N LYS A 319 11.59 15.08 23.10
CA LYS A 319 11.91 14.61 24.47
C LYS A 319 12.15 13.11 24.54
N ALA A 320 11.40 12.32 23.78
CA ALA A 320 11.50 10.86 23.77
C ALA A 320 12.56 10.33 22.79
N GLY A 321 13.26 11.21 22.06
CA GLY A 321 14.31 10.82 21.10
C GLY A 321 13.80 10.30 19.76
N PHE A 322 12.50 10.45 19.46
CA PHE A 322 11.93 9.99 18.20
C PHE A 322 12.33 10.85 16.98
N LEU A 323 12.91 12.04 17.18
CA LEU A 323 13.44 12.86 16.08
C LEU A 323 14.65 12.23 15.37
N ALA A 324 15.27 11.20 15.97
CA ALA A 324 16.29 10.39 15.29
C ALA A 324 15.71 9.54 14.15
N PHE A 325 14.39 9.28 14.14
CA PHE A 325 13.74 8.51 13.08
C PHE A 325 13.23 9.43 11.97
N VAL A 326 13.75 9.22 10.76
CA VAL A 326 13.38 10.01 9.56
C VAL A 326 11.88 9.95 9.28
N SER A 327 11.20 8.84 9.57
CA SER A 327 9.75 8.70 9.37
C SER A 327 8.92 9.67 10.22
N VAL A 328 9.35 9.93 11.47
CA VAL A 328 8.70 10.88 12.38
C VAL A 328 9.01 12.31 11.95
N GLY A 329 10.27 12.58 11.60
CA GLY A 329 10.69 13.87 11.06
C GLY A 329 9.90 14.25 9.80
N THR A 330 9.78 13.34 8.85
CA THR A 330 9.02 13.54 7.61
C THR A 330 7.52 13.73 7.85
N ALA A 331 6.91 12.99 8.78
CA ALA A 331 5.52 13.19 9.18
C ALA A 331 5.29 14.58 9.81
N LEU A 332 6.21 15.04 10.67
CA LEU A 332 6.17 16.38 11.26
C LEU A 332 6.37 17.48 10.20
N LEU A 333 7.28 17.29 9.24
CA LEU A 333 7.47 18.23 8.12
C LEU A 333 6.19 18.37 7.30
N GLN A 334 5.54 17.25 6.95
CA GLN A 334 4.26 17.25 6.24
C GLN A 334 3.15 17.93 7.04
N MET A 335 3.09 17.68 8.35
CA MET A 335 2.15 18.36 9.24
C MET A 335 2.38 19.87 9.23
N TYR A 336 3.61 20.33 9.48
CA TYR A 336 3.94 21.76 9.45
C TYR A 336 3.62 22.41 8.10
N GLY A 337 3.93 21.71 7.00
CA GLY A 337 3.58 22.15 5.66
C GLY A 337 2.10 22.41 5.48
N LYS A 338 1.25 21.45 5.89
CA LYS A 338 -0.21 21.57 5.80
C LYS A 338 -0.77 22.79 6.54
N TYR A 339 -0.15 23.20 7.63
CA TYR A 339 -0.56 24.38 8.40
C TYR A 339 0.14 25.68 7.95
N GLY A 340 0.95 25.65 6.90
CA GLY A 340 1.70 26.82 6.43
C GLY A 340 2.84 27.24 7.37
N GLU A 341 3.19 26.42 8.36
CA GLU A 341 4.21 26.69 9.38
C GLU A 341 5.63 26.41 8.85
N LEU A 342 5.98 27.08 7.75
CA LEU A 342 7.18 26.81 6.95
C LEU A 342 8.48 27.06 7.71
N GLN A 343 8.51 28.05 8.61
CA GLN A 343 9.69 28.33 9.43
C GLN A 343 9.97 27.17 10.41
N SER A 344 8.91 26.63 11.01
CA SER A 344 9.00 25.49 11.93
C SER A 344 9.43 24.22 11.18
N ALA A 345 8.92 24.00 9.97
CA ALA A 345 9.37 22.91 9.10
C ALA A 345 10.86 23.04 8.74
N TRP A 346 11.32 24.23 8.36
CA TRP A 346 12.72 24.45 7.99
C TRP A 346 13.67 24.28 9.18
N LYS A 347 13.27 24.75 10.36
CA LYS A 347 14.01 24.52 11.60
C LYS A 347 14.12 23.02 11.93
N LEU A 348 13.01 22.30 11.85
CA LEU A 348 12.98 20.86 12.07
C LEU A 348 13.91 20.11 11.11
N LEU A 349 13.89 20.44 9.82
CA LEU A 349 14.79 19.82 8.83
C LEU A 349 16.26 19.95 9.26
N ASN A 350 16.66 21.12 9.76
CA ASN A 350 18.03 21.34 10.23
C ASN A 350 18.38 20.55 11.49
N GLU A 351 17.41 20.31 12.37
CA GLU A 351 17.57 19.53 13.61
C GLU A 351 17.68 18.01 13.36
N LEU A 352 17.27 17.51 12.19
CA LEU A 352 17.46 16.09 11.82
C LEU A 352 18.96 15.75 11.73
N SER A 353 19.36 14.69 12.45
CA SER A 353 20.74 14.21 12.55
C SER A 353 21.28 13.65 11.22
N GLU A 354 20.42 12.97 10.45
CA GLU A 354 20.70 12.53 9.09
C GLU A 354 19.59 13.07 8.18
N LYS A 355 19.98 13.87 7.19
CA LYS A 355 19.06 14.42 6.18
C LYS A 355 19.25 13.61 4.90
N ASP A 356 18.57 12.48 4.83
CA ASP A 356 18.54 11.69 3.61
C ASP A 356 17.66 12.35 2.53
N ASN A 357 17.67 11.79 1.32
CA ASN A 357 16.80 12.23 0.24
C ASN A 357 15.32 12.29 0.65
N ILE A 358 14.87 11.42 1.57
CA ILE A 358 13.47 11.38 2.02
C ILE A 358 13.11 12.66 2.78
N ALA A 359 13.96 13.12 3.70
CA ALA A 359 13.76 14.36 4.44
C ALA A 359 13.74 15.60 3.53
N TRP A 360 14.69 15.69 2.59
CA TRP A 360 14.72 16.77 1.59
C TRP A 360 13.48 16.76 0.70
N ASN A 361 13.10 15.60 0.18
CA ASN A 361 11.93 15.42 -0.66
C ASN A 361 10.63 15.76 0.09
N ALA A 362 10.54 15.47 1.39
CA ALA A 362 9.41 15.89 2.21
C ALA A 362 9.30 17.42 2.25
N MET A 363 10.42 18.14 2.47
CA MET A 363 10.42 19.62 2.48
C MET A 363 10.10 20.22 1.10
N ILE A 364 10.65 19.66 0.02
CA ILE A 364 10.32 20.08 -1.36
C ILE A 364 8.82 19.87 -1.62
N SER A 365 8.27 18.73 -1.21
CA SER A 365 6.86 18.39 -1.38
C SER A 365 5.94 19.32 -0.58
N VAL A 366 6.36 19.75 0.61
CA VAL A 366 5.64 20.76 1.41
C VAL A 366 5.51 22.07 0.64
N TYR A 367 6.62 22.62 0.14
CA TYR A 367 6.57 23.85 -0.66
C TYR A 367 5.80 23.67 -1.98
N ALA A 368 5.86 22.47 -2.57
CA ALA A 368 5.10 22.15 -3.77
C ALA A 368 3.59 22.15 -3.54
N GLN A 369 3.12 21.59 -2.42
CA GLN A 369 1.71 21.56 -2.04
C GLN A 369 1.16 22.95 -1.74
N GLU A 370 1.98 23.82 -1.14
CA GLU A 370 1.62 25.22 -0.86
C GLU A 370 1.74 26.14 -2.09
N GLY A 371 2.04 25.60 -3.29
CA GLY A 371 2.15 26.39 -4.52
C GLY A 371 3.31 27.38 -4.50
N GLN A 372 4.44 27.02 -3.88
CA GLN A 372 5.63 27.86 -3.79
C GLN A 372 6.83 27.21 -4.50
N PRO A 373 6.81 27.12 -5.85
CA PRO A 373 7.81 26.38 -6.62
C PRO A 373 9.22 26.98 -6.48
N GLN A 374 9.34 28.29 -6.28
CA GLN A 374 10.63 28.95 -6.07
C GLN A 374 11.28 28.57 -4.74
N ASN A 375 10.48 28.41 -3.68
CA ASN A 375 10.99 27.96 -2.39
C ASN A 375 11.35 26.47 -2.42
N ALA A 376 10.55 25.65 -3.12
CA ALA A 376 10.91 24.26 -3.41
C ALA A 376 12.25 24.16 -4.16
N LEU A 377 12.50 25.04 -5.15
CA LEU A 377 13.78 25.14 -5.85
C LEU A 377 14.93 25.53 -4.91
N ASN A 378 14.70 26.47 -3.98
CA ASN A 378 15.72 26.86 -3.02
C ASN A 378 16.11 25.69 -2.09
N VAL A 379 15.14 24.87 -1.68
CA VAL A 379 15.41 23.63 -0.93
C VAL A 379 16.22 22.63 -1.78
N LEU A 380 15.87 22.44 -3.05
CA LEU A 380 16.64 21.59 -3.96
C LEU A 380 18.10 22.07 -4.11
N LYS A 381 18.31 23.39 -4.23
CA LYS A 381 19.67 23.96 -4.28
C LYS A 381 20.45 23.69 -2.99
N GLN A 382 19.79 23.77 -1.84
CA GLN A 382 20.41 23.43 -0.55
C GLN A 382 20.77 21.94 -0.47
N MET A 383 19.87 21.05 -0.89
CA MET A 383 20.11 19.61 -1.00
C MET A 383 21.39 19.33 -1.82
N VAL A 384 21.49 19.93 -3.02
CA VAL A 384 22.67 19.79 -3.89
C VAL A 384 23.94 20.35 -3.23
N SER A 385 23.84 21.49 -2.53
CA SER A 385 24.99 22.09 -1.83
C SER A 385 25.51 21.24 -0.67
N GLN A 386 24.69 20.34 -0.13
CA GLN A 386 25.07 19.37 0.91
C GLN A 386 25.51 18.02 0.33
N ASN A 387 25.82 17.97 -0.98
CA ASN A 387 26.22 16.78 -1.73
C ASN A 387 25.16 15.67 -1.82
N GLU A 388 23.90 15.97 -1.50
CA GLU A 388 22.79 15.07 -1.77
C GLU A 388 22.30 15.22 -3.21
N LYS A 389 22.11 14.10 -3.90
CA LYS A 389 21.69 14.10 -5.31
C LYS A 389 20.17 14.04 -5.40
N PRO A 390 19.53 15.03 -6.05
CA PRO A 390 18.12 14.95 -6.36
C PRO A 390 17.76 13.67 -7.09
N ASP A 391 16.69 13.04 -6.66
CA ASP A 391 16.13 11.84 -7.26
C ASP A 391 14.82 12.18 -8.02
N GLU A 392 14.18 11.16 -8.58
CA GLU A 392 12.98 11.35 -9.37
C GLU A 392 11.82 11.93 -8.54
N VAL A 393 11.78 11.65 -7.24
CA VAL A 393 10.77 12.20 -6.33
C VAL A 393 10.98 13.70 -6.14
N SER A 394 12.23 14.17 -6.01
CA SER A 394 12.55 15.60 -5.95
C SER A 394 11.98 16.35 -7.15
N PHE A 395 12.23 15.84 -8.36
CA PHE A 395 11.79 16.47 -9.61
C PHE A 395 10.28 16.39 -9.81
N VAL A 396 9.64 15.26 -9.49
CA VAL A 396 8.17 15.14 -9.57
C VAL A 396 7.49 16.17 -8.64
N SER A 397 7.99 16.36 -7.42
CA SER A 397 7.43 17.36 -6.52
C SER A 397 7.60 18.80 -7.03
N LEU A 398 8.75 19.12 -7.62
CA LEU A 398 8.98 20.43 -8.25
C LEU A 398 8.11 20.68 -9.48
N LEU A 399 7.97 19.68 -10.36
CA LEU A 399 7.11 19.76 -11.53
C LEU A 399 5.63 19.92 -11.12
N LYS A 400 5.18 19.23 -10.07
CA LYS A 400 3.85 19.43 -9.49
C LYS A 400 3.65 20.84 -8.94
N ALA A 401 4.65 21.42 -8.29
CA ALA A 401 4.60 22.80 -7.83
C ALA A 401 4.43 23.77 -9.01
N CYS A 402 5.24 23.62 -10.06
CA CYS A 402 5.16 24.45 -11.26
C CYS A 402 3.83 24.29 -11.99
N SER A 403 3.32 23.05 -12.06
CA SER A 403 2.01 22.71 -12.63
C SER A 403 0.87 23.37 -11.85
N ALA A 404 0.95 23.42 -10.52
CA ALA A 404 -0.05 24.06 -9.67
C ALA A 404 -0.06 25.59 -9.78
N THR A 405 1.09 26.22 -9.98
CA THR A 405 1.21 27.68 -10.11
C THR A 405 1.15 28.21 -11.54
N GLY A 406 1.27 27.32 -12.54
CA GLY A 406 1.42 27.71 -13.93
C GLY A 406 2.77 28.37 -14.25
N ASP A 407 3.82 28.07 -13.48
CA ASP A 407 5.17 28.64 -13.71
C ASP A 407 5.86 27.91 -14.87
N GLN A 408 5.63 28.42 -16.08
CA GLN A 408 6.14 27.84 -17.32
C GLN A 408 7.67 27.86 -17.38
N ALA A 409 8.31 28.99 -17.03
CA ALA A 409 9.75 29.16 -17.18
C ALA A 409 10.53 28.17 -16.31
N LEU A 410 10.08 28.00 -15.06
CA LEU A 410 10.70 27.05 -14.15
C LEU A 410 10.41 25.59 -14.55
N GLY A 411 9.18 25.31 -15.00
CA GLY A 411 8.79 23.99 -15.51
C GLY A 411 9.64 23.53 -16.71
N GLU A 412 9.83 24.41 -17.71
CA GLU A 412 10.66 24.13 -18.89
C GLU A 412 12.14 23.96 -18.53
N SER A 413 12.65 24.72 -17.57
CA SER A 413 14.01 24.55 -17.04
C SER A 413 14.21 23.17 -16.41
N PHE A 414 13.24 22.69 -15.62
CA PHE A 414 13.28 21.35 -15.05
C PHE A 414 13.14 20.25 -16.09
N HIS A 415 12.31 20.43 -17.11
CA HIS A 415 12.25 19.50 -18.23
C HIS A 415 13.64 19.37 -18.90
N GLY A 416 14.32 20.49 -19.17
CA GLY A 416 15.69 20.48 -19.68
C GLY A 416 16.69 19.76 -18.76
N TYR A 417 16.52 19.88 -17.43
CA TYR A 417 17.34 19.15 -16.46
C TYR A 417 17.06 17.64 -16.49
N VAL A 418 15.79 17.23 -16.50
CA VAL A 418 15.36 15.82 -16.58
C VAL A 418 15.97 15.14 -17.80
N ILE A 419 16.01 15.83 -18.95
CA ILE A 419 16.68 15.35 -20.16
C ILE A 419 18.18 15.18 -19.93
N LYS A 420 18.87 16.22 -19.42
CA LYS A 420 20.32 16.18 -19.18
C LYS A 420 20.74 15.12 -18.17
N ALA A 421 19.89 14.84 -17.18
CA ALA A 421 20.14 13.84 -16.15
C ALA A 421 19.85 12.40 -16.62
N GLY A 422 19.34 12.21 -17.84
CA GLY A 422 19.07 10.89 -18.42
C GLY A 422 17.79 10.23 -17.90
N TYR A 423 16.85 11.01 -17.35
CA TYR A 423 15.60 10.51 -16.80
C TYR A 423 14.44 10.44 -17.82
N THR A 424 14.71 10.63 -19.11
CA THR A 424 13.68 10.71 -20.17
C THR A 424 12.81 9.46 -20.28
N SER A 425 13.34 8.28 -19.93
CA SER A 425 12.59 7.01 -19.97
C SER A 425 11.80 6.72 -18.69
N ASN A 426 11.83 7.59 -17.67
CA ASN A 426 11.16 7.35 -16.41
C ASN A 426 9.66 7.72 -16.49
N ALA A 427 8.79 6.73 -16.40
CA ALA A 427 7.33 6.90 -16.47
C ALA A 427 6.76 7.87 -15.41
N TYR A 428 7.32 7.89 -14.19
CA TYR A 428 6.87 8.79 -13.14
C TYR A 428 7.13 10.25 -13.50
N LEU A 429 8.33 10.55 -14.00
CA LEU A 429 8.69 11.91 -14.43
C LEU A 429 7.93 12.33 -15.68
N ALA A 430 7.79 11.42 -16.65
CA ALA A 430 7.02 11.69 -17.85
C ALA A 430 5.55 12.00 -17.51
N SER A 431 4.94 11.27 -16.58
CA SER A 431 3.57 11.56 -16.12
C SER A 431 3.41 12.93 -15.45
N ALA A 432 4.45 13.40 -14.74
CA ALA A 432 4.48 14.72 -14.11
C ALA A 432 4.70 15.85 -15.14
N LEU A 433 5.53 15.60 -16.17
CA LEU A 433 5.72 16.53 -17.29
C LEU A 433 4.46 16.64 -18.15
N ILE A 434 3.76 15.54 -18.41
CA ILE A 434 2.45 15.55 -19.10
C ILE A 434 1.46 16.40 -18.31
N ASP A 435 1.33 16.19 -16.99
CA ASP A 435 0.46 17.01 -16.15
C ASP A 435 0.84 18.51 -16.18
N LEU A 436 2.13 18.83 -16.10
CA LEU A 436 2.63 20.20 -16.23
C LEU A 436 2.20 20.85 -17.55
N TYR A 437 2.54 20.23 -18.68
CA TYR A 437 2.26 20.80 -20.00
C TYR A 437 0.75 20.90 -20.28
N CYS A 438 -0.03 19.88 -19.90
CA CYS A 438 -1.48 19.93 -20.01
C CYS A 438 -2.09 21.05 -19.16
N LYS A 439 -1.60 21.32 -17.94
CA LYS A 439 -2.10 22.46 -17.12
C LYS A 439 -1.67 23.82 -17.64
N LEU A 440 -0.54 23.89 -18.35
CA LEU A 440 -0.11 25.09 -19.07
C LEU A 440 -0.88 25.31 -20.39
N GLY A 441 -1.82 24.43 -20.76
CA GLY A 441 -2.56 24.48 -22.03
C GLY A 441 -1.76 24.00 -23.24
N LYS A 442 -0.55 23.48 -23.01
CA LYS A 442 0.41 22.98 -24.01
C LYS A 442 0.19 21.49 -24.26
N ILE A 443 -0.96 21.15 -24.85
CA ILE A 443 -1.39 19.76 -24.98
C ILE A 443 -0.53 18.98 -25.96
N GLU A 444 -0.09 19.62 -27.04
CA GLU A 444 0.75 19.00 -28.06
C GLU A 444 2.08 18.49 -27.46
N GLU A 445 2.69 19.27 -26.56
CA GLU A 445 3.88 18.86 -25.82
C GLU A 445 3.60 17.72 -24.84
N GLY A 446 2.43 17.73 -24.19
CA GLY A 446 1.97 16.61 -23.36
C GLY A 446 1.75 15.33 -24.18
N GLU A 447 1.16 15.42 -25.36
CA GLU A 447 0.99 14.31 -26.30
C GLU A 447 2.31 13.76 -26.80
N ALA A 448 3.27 14.64 -27.15
CA ALA A 448 4.59 14.24 -27.60
C ALA A 448 5.30 13.40 -26.52
N LEU A 449 5.30 13.88 -25.27
CA LEU A 449 5.85 13.16 -24.12
C LEU A 449 5.12 11.84 -23.88
N PHE A 450 3.78 11.84 -23.96
CA PHE A 450 3.00 10.62 -23.82
C PHE A 450 3.39 9.59 -24.88
N ASN A 451 3.57 10.00 -26.13
CA ASN A 451 3.93 9.13 -27.23
C ASN A 451 5.36 8.58 -27.13
N GLU A 452 6.30 9.35 -26.57
CA GLU A 452 7.70 8.95 -26.37
C GLU A 452 7.85 7.78 -25.37
N ILE A 453 6.95 7.66 -24.39
CA ILE A 453 7.01 6.60 -23.37
C ILE A 453 6.69 5.23 -24.00
N SER A 454 7.67 4.32 -23.99
CA SER A 454 7.56 2.96 -24.53
C SER A 454 6.57 2.08 -23.75
N THR A 455 6.62 2.13 -22.41
CA THR A 455 5.71 1.40 -21.52
C THR A 455 4.92 2.37 -20.65
N LYS A 456 3.68 2.63 -21.07
CA LYS A 456 2.76 3.54 -20.37
C LYS A 456 2.06 2.80 -19.22
N ASP A 457 2.32 3.23 -18.00
CA ASP A 457 1.60 2.75 -16.84
C ASP A 457 0.24 3.47 -16.65
N LEU A 458 -0.54 3.01 -15.68
CA LEU A 458 -1.86 3.58 -15.38
C LEU A 458 -1.81 5.08 -15.04
N ILE A 459 -0.70 5.56 -14.48
CA ILE A 459 -0.51 6.96 -14.10
C ILE A 459 -0.37 7.81 -15.37
N CYS A 460 0.46 7.38 -16.33
CA CYS A 460 0.63 8.07 -17.62
C CYS A 460 -0.71 8.22 -18.36
N TRP A 461 -1.49 7.14 -18.46
CA TRP A 461 -2.82 7.18 -19.08
C TRP A 461 -3.76 8.15 -18.35
N SER A 462 -3.79 8.09 -17.01
CA SER A 462 -4.68 8.95 -16.21
C SER A 462 -4.30 10.44 -16.31
N SER A 463 -3.00 10.76 -16.34
CA SER A 463 -2.51 12.13 -16.55
C SER A 463 -2.97 12.69 -17.90
N MET A 464 -2.84 11.91 -18.98
CA MET A 464 -3.24 12.34 -20.32
C MET A 464 -4.76 12.54 -20.43
N ILE A 465 -5.56 11.61 -19.90
CA ILE A 465 -7.03 11.71 -19.85
C ILE A 465 -7.47 12.96 -19.07
N THR A 466 -6.83 13.23 -17.93
CA THR A 466 -7.07 14.43 -17.12
C THR A 466 -6.69 15.70 -17.88
N GLY A 467 -5.58 15.65 -18.62
CA GLY A 467 -5.09 16.74 -19.45
C GLY A 467 -6.08 17.14 -20.54
N TYR A 468 -6.55 16.17 -21.34
CA TYR A 468 -7.61 16.40 -22.33
C TYR A 468 -8.89 16.94 -21.68
N GLY A 469 -9.35 16.33 -20.59
CA GLY A 469 -10.55 16.76 -19.88
C GLY A 469 -10.47 18.16 -19.25
N SER A 470 -9.27 18.65 -18.93
CA SER A 470 -9.07 19.99 -18.38
C SER A 470 -8.97 21.08 -19.45
N ASN A 471 -8.67 20.69 -20.68
CA ASN A 471 -8.56 21.60 -21.81
C ASN A 471 -9.77 21.53 -22.78
N GLY A 472 -10.82 20.77 -22.43
CA GLY A 472 -12.07 20.72 -23.21
C GLY A 472 -12.14 19.63 -24.28
N PHE A 473 -11.13 18.77 -24.39
CA PHE A 473 -11.02 17.68 -25.36
C PHE A 473 -11.67 16.40 -24.84
N ALA A 474 -12.99 16.45 -24.59
CA ALA A 474 -13.70 15.36 -23.93
C ALA A 474 -13.75 14.05 -24.75
N TYR A 475 -13.78 14.14 -26.07
CA TYR A 475 -13.80 12.97 -26.95
C TYR A 475 -12.44 12.27 -26.98
N GLU A 476 -11.36 13.04 -27.03
CA GLU A 476 -9.98 12.58 -26.97
C GLU A 476 -9.68 11.91 -25.63
N ALA A 477 -10.24 12.43 -24.53
CA ALA A 477 -10.18 11.79 -23.22
C ALA A 477 -10.87 10.41 -23.21
N LEU A 478 -12.05 10.28 -23.83
CA LEU A 478 -12.77 9.01 -23.97
C LEU A 478 -12.02 8.02 -24.87
N GLU A 479 -11.49 8.48 -26.00
CA GLU A 479 -10.70 7.66 -26.92
C GLU A 479 -9.43 7.14 -26.23
N THR A 480 -8.75 8.01 -25.49
CA THR A 480 -7.55 7.66 -24.71
C THR A 480 -7.88 6.63 -23.62
N PHE A 481 -9.02 6.76 -22.94
CA PHE A 481 -9.49 5.76 -22.00
C PHE A 481 -9.80 4.42 -22.69
N SER A 482 -10.39 4.42 -23.89
CA SER A 482 -10.61 3.18 -24.66
C SER A 482 -9.28 2.51 -25.03
N LYS A 483 -8.31 3.27 -25.56
CA LYS A 483 -6.97 2.76 -25.89
C LYS A 483 -6.27 2.15 -24.66
N MET A 484 -6.40 2.77 -23.49
CA MET A 484 -5.89 2.21 -22.23
C MET A 484 -6.47 0.81 -21.96
N LEU A 485 -7.78 0.62 -22.16
CA LEU A 485 -8.44 -0.67 -22.00
C LEU A 485 -7.99 -1.69 -23.05
N ASP A 486 -7.82 -1.26 -24.29
CA ASP A 486 -7.36 -2.12 -25.40
C ASP A 486 -5.92 -2.61 -25.18
N CYS A 487 -5.08 -1.81 -24.52
CA CYS A 487 -3.75 -2.21 -24.06
C CYS A 487 -3.78 -3.17 -22.84
N GLY A 488 -4.95 -3.57 -22.35
CA GLY A 488 -5.10 -4.49 -21.22
C GLY A 488 -4.79 -3.86 -19.84
N ILE A 489 -4.66 -2.53 -19.77
CA ILE A 489 -4.42 -1.83 -18.50
C ILE A 489 -5.73 -1.74 -17.73
N LYS A 490 -5.75 -2.28 -16.50
CA LYS A 490 -6.93 -2.23 -15.64
C LYS A 490 -7.08 -0.83 -15.01
N PRO A 491 -8.21 -0.14 -15.22
CA PRO A 491 -8.48 1.15 -14.59
C PRO A 491 -8.64 1.02 -13.08
N ASN A 492 -8.25 2.06 -12.35
CA ASN A 492 -8.54 2.24 -10.92
C ASN A 492 -9.53 3.40 -10.72
N ASP A 493 -9.82 3.74 -9.46
CA ASP A 493 -10.68 4.88 -9.11
C ASP A 493 -10.22 6.20 -9.76
N ILE A 494 -8.91 6.45 -9.85
CA ILE A 494 -8.36 7.70 -10.40
C ILE A 494 -8.60 7.79 -11.90
N ALA A 495 -8.39 6.71 -12.65
CA ALA A 495 -8.63 6.67 -14.09
C ALA A 495 -10.12 6.89 -14.42
N PHE A 496 -11.03 6.27 -13.65
CA PHE A 496 -12.46 6.50 -13.78
C PHE A 496 -12.86 7.93 -13.41
N LEU A 497 -12.32 8.49 -12.33
CA LEU A 497 -12.54 9.88 -11.97
C LEU A 497 -12.09 10.85 -13.08
N SER A 498 -10.94 10.58 -13.70
CA SER A 498 -10.38 11.40 -14.77
C SER A 498 -11.30 11.45 -15.99
N VAL A 499 -11.76 10.29 -16.47
CA VAL A 499 -12.66 10.20 -17.64
C VAL A 499 -14.09 10.67 -17.33
N LEU A 500 -14.59 10.47 -16.10
CA LEU A 500 -15.88 11.00 -15.66
C LEU A 500 -15.87 12.52 -15.55
N SER A 501 -14.78 13.10 -15.05
CA SER A 501 -14.58 14.55 -15.00
C SER A 501 -14.53 15.15 -16.42
N ALA A 502 -13.79 14.51 -17.34
CA ALA A 502 -13.71 14.93 -18.74
C ALA A 502 -15.08 14.89 -19.43
N SER A 503 -15.82 13.79 -19.29
CA SER A 503 -17.16 13.64 -19.87
C SER A 503 -18.20 14.57 -19.23
N SER A 504 -18.10 14.84 -17.92
CA SER A 504 -18.92 15.86 -17.24
C SER A 504 -18.72 17.25 -17.85
N ARG A 505 -17.45 17.66 -17.98
CA ARG A 505 -17.08 18.97 -18.55
C ARG A 505 -17.46 19.08 -20.03
N GLY A 506 -17.36 17.98 -20.77
CA GLY A 506 -17.80 17.88 -22.17
C GLY A 506 -19.31 17.77 -22.36
N GLY A 507 -20.11 17.69 -21.29
CA GLY A 507 -21.56 17.56 -21.39
C GLY A 507 -22.03 16.21 -21.97
N LEU A 508 -21.25 15.14 -21.83
CA LEU A 508 -21.53 13.85 -22.47
C LEU A 508 -22.36 12.93 -21.56
N LYS A 509 -23.64 13.28 -21.30
CA LYS A 509 -24.50 12.59 -20.32
C LYS A 509 -24.51 11.07 -20.46
N ASN A 510 -24.77 10.57 -21.68
CA ASN A 510 -24.90 9.13 -21.93
C ASN A 510 -23.61 8.36 -21.65
N GLU A 511 -22.45 8.89 -22.10
CA GLU A 511 -21.17 8.24 -21.89
C GLU A 511 -20.74 8.28 -20.41
N SER A 512 -20.99 9.37 -19.68
CA SER A 512 -20.71 9.44 -18.24
C SER A 512 -21.48 8.39 -17.44
N PHE A 513 -22.79 8.21 -17.70
CA PHE A 513 -23.58 7.17 -17.01
C PHE A 513 -23.14 5.76 -17.38
N LYS A 514 -22.76 5.53 -18.64
CA LYS A 514 -22.20 4.25 -19.10
C LYS A 514 -20.88 3.93 -18.41
N LEU A 515 -19.98 4.90 -18.29
CA LEU A 515 -18.71 4.78 -17.57
C LEU A 515 -18.94 4.49 -16.07
N PHE A 516 -19.84 5.23 -15.44
CA PHE A 516 -20.18 5.07 -14.03
C PHE A 516 -20.71 3.66 -13.73
N ASN A 517 -21.59 3.12 -14.58
CA ASN A 517 -22.10 1.76 -14.44
C ASN A 517 -21.02 0.70 -14.73
N THR A 518 -20.18 0.94 -15.74
CA THR A 518 -19.09 0.01 -16.13
C THR A 518 -18.08 -0.14 -15.00
N MET A 519 -17.76 0.95 -14.29
CA MET A 519 -16.88 0.95 -13.11
C MET A 519 -17.32 -0.11 -12.08
N GLN A 520 -18.62 -0.17 -11.79
CA GLN A 520 -19.16 -1.11 -10.81
C GLN A 520 -19.34 -2.52 -11.37
N GLN A 521 -19.97 -2.65 -12.55
CA GLN A 521 -20.38 -3.94 -13.10
C GLN A 521 -19.20 -4.76 -13.65
N LYS A 522 -18.29 -4.12 -14.39
CA LYS A 522 -17.19 -4.81 -15.09
C LYS A 522 -15.93 -4.88 -14.23
N PHE A 523 -15.62 -3.80 -13.49
CA PHE A 523 -14.37 -3.69 -12.73
C PHE A 523 -14.53 -3.90 -11.23
N GLY A 524 -15.77 -4.00 -10.72
CA GLY A 524 -16.03 -4.24 -9.30
C GLY A 524 -15.58 -3.10 -8.39
N LEU A 525 -15.32 -1.91 -8.95
CA LEU A 525 -14.88 -0.74 -8.19
C LEU A 525 -16.09 -0.06 -7.58
N ARG A 526 -16.04 0.23 -6.28
CA ARG A 526 -17.11 0.95 -5.58
C ARG A 526 -16.96 2.45 -5.81
N PRO A 527 -17.98 3.15 -6.34
CA PRO A 527 -17.91 4.60 -6.52
C PRO A 527 -17.68 5.32 -5.19
N LYS A 528 -16.62 6.13 -5.14
CA LYS A 528 -16.30 7.09 -4.06
C LYS A 528 -16.98 8.44 -4.29
N LEU A 529 -17.03 9.29 -3.25
CA LEU A 529 -17.65 10.63 -3.27
C LEU A 529 -17.24 11.49 -4.49
N ALA A 530 -15.97 11.44 -4.90
CA ALA A 530 -15.49 12.19 -6.06
C ALA A 530 -16.17 11.78 -7.38
N HIS A 531 -16.49 10.49 -7.57
CA HIS A 531 -17.21 10.03 -8.77
C HIS A 531 -18.65 10.52 -8.77
N TYR A 532 -19.33 10.47 -7.62
CA TYR A 532 -20.67 11.03 -7.46
C TYR A 532 -20.66 12.54 -7.74
N ALA A 533 -19.65 13.27 -7.26
CA ALA A 533 -19.50 14.70 -7.54
C ALA A 533 -19.42 15.00 -9.05
N CYS A 534 -18.70 14.18 -9.84
CA CYS A 534 -18.68 14.32 -11.30
C CYS A 534 -20.06 14.08 -11.93
N MET A 535 -20.82 13.08 -11.47
CA MET A 535 -22.17 12.82 -11.99
C MET A 535 -23.16 13.94 -11.63
N VAL A 536 -23.03 14.50 -10.43
CA VAL A 536 -23.85 15.64 -9.98
C VAL A 536 -23.50 16.90 -10.76
N ASP A 537 -22.21 17.19 -10.95
CA ASP A 537 -21.74 18.31 -11.79
C ASP A 537 -22.28 18.19 -13.23
N LEU A 538 -22.23 16.98 -13.82
CA LEU A 538 -22.80 16.68 -15.13
C LEU A 538 -24.30 17.00 -15.19
N LEU A 539 -25.10 16.48 -14.25
CA LEU A 539 -26.55 16.71 -14.21
C LEU A 539 -26.87 18.20 -13.99
N CYS A 540 -26.12 18.88 -13.13
CA CYS A 540 -26.27 20.30 -12.88
C CYS A 540 -25.98 21.14 -14.14
N ARG A 541 -24.92 20.80 -14.89
CA ARG A 541 -24.56 21.48 -16.16
C ARG A 541 -25.59 21.31 -17.26
N HIS A 542 -26.30 20.18 -17.27
CA HIS A 542 -27.40 19.95 -18.21
C HIS A 542 -28.70 20.68 -17.80
N GLY A 543 -28.71 21.34 -16.64
CA GLY A 543 -29.94 21.86 -16.07
C GLY A 543 -30.88 20.72 -15.67
N ASN A 544 -30.40 19.68 -15.00
CA ASN A 544 -31.28 18.66 -14.44
C ASN A 544 -31.17 18.69 -12.91
N ILE A 545 -31.47 19.84 -12.31
CA ILE A 545 -31.23 20.10 -10.87
C ILE A 545 -32.01 19.14 -9.96
N LYS A 546 -33.28 18.86 -10.28
CA LYS A 546 -34.12 17.92 -9.52
C LYS A 546 -33.57 16.49 -9.61
N GLU A 547 -33.18 16.04 -10.81
CA GLU A 547 -32.53 14.74 -11.02
C GLU A 547 -31.20 14.65 -10.26
N ALA A 548 -30.42 15.74 -10.20
CA ALA A 548 -29.19 15.80 -9.41
C ALA A 548 -29.47 15.66 -7.90
N LEU A 549 -30.51 16.32 -7.38
CA LEU A 549 -30.92 16.18 -5.98
C LEU A 549 -31.37 14.75 -5.67
N ASP A 550 -32.19 14.15 -6.53
CA ASP A 550 -32.66 12.77 -6.35
C ASP A 550 -31.50 11.77 -6.44
N PHE A 551 -30.53 12.01 -7.32
CA PHE A 551 -29.31 11.22 -7.41
C PHE A 551 -28.50 11.27 -6.10
N VAL A 552 -28.35 12.46 -5.49
CA VAL A 552 -27.68 12.61 -4.20
C VAL A 552 -28.47 11.93 -3.07
N LYS A 553 -29.80 12.01 -3.06
CA LYS A 553 -30.63 11.33 -2.04
C LYS A 553 -30.52 9.80 -2.10
N ASN A 554 -30.27 9.24 -3.28
CA ASN A 554 -30.17 7.80 -3.50
C ASN A 554 -28.74 7.24 -3.34
N MET A 555 -27.75 8.09 -3.07
CA MET A 555 -26.37 7.65 -2.92
C MET A 555 -26.16 6.91 -1.58
N PRO A 556 -25.33 5.85 -1.53
CA PRO A 556 -25.11 5.04 -0.33
C PRO A 556 -24.13 5.68 0.68
N LEU A 557 -23.63 6.89 0.39
CA LEU A 557 -22.65 7.62 1.19
C LEU A 557 -23.25 8.96 1.64
N GLU A 558 -22.73 9.58 2.69
CA GLU A 558 -23.12 10.95 3.04
C GLU A 558 -22.42 11.96 2.12
N ALA A 559 -23.18 12.92 1.59
CA ALA A 559 -22.67 13.89 0.64
C ALA A 559 -21.80 14.95 1.32
N ASP A 560 -20.64 15.22 0.71
CA ASP A 560 -19.66 16.18 1.23
C ASP A 560 -19.89 17.61 0.72
N LYS A 561 -19.03 18.54 1.18
CA LYS A 561 -19.07 19.95 0.78
C LYS A 561 -19.00 20.14 -0.75
N ARG A 562 -18.34 19.23 -1.47
CA ARG A 562 -18.13 19.34 -2.93
C ARG A 562 -19.41 19.03 -3.69
N ILE A 563 -20.11 17.96 -3.31
CA ILE A 563 -21.37 17.54 -3.93
C ILE A 563 -22.46 18.61 -3.74
N TRP A 564 -22.67 19.08 -2.50
CA TRP A 564 -23.66 20.13 -2.24
C TRP A 564 -23.27 21.45 -2.89
N GLY A 565 -21.97 21.78 -2.93
CA GLY A 565 -21.46 22.94 -3.66
C GLY A 565 -21.74 22.87 -5.16
N ALA A 566 -21.62 21.69 -5.78
CA ALA A 566 -21.94 21.49 -7.19
C ALA A 566 -23.44 21.69 -7.47
N ILE A 567 -24.32 21.17 -6.61
CA ILE A 567 -25.78 21.43 -6.70
C ILE A 567 -26.07 22.93 -6.60
N LEU A 568 -25.54 23.60 -5.57
CA LEU A 568 -25.78 25.02 -5.35
C LEU A 568 -25.27 25.88 -6.53
N ALA A 569 -24.12 25.51 -7.11
CA ALA A 569 -23.61 26.15 -8.32
C ALA A 569 -24.53 25.89 -9.52
N GLY A 570 -25.05 24.66 -9.66
CA GLY A 570 -26.02 24.29 -10.68
C GLY A 570 -27.30 25.12 -10.63
N CYS A 571 -27.83 25.40 -9.43
CA CYS A 571 -29.07 26.18 -9.24
C CYS A 571 -29.01 27.60 -9.81
N ARG A 572 -27.82 28.10 -10.18
CA ARG A 572 -27.66 29.38 -10.91
C ARG A 572 -28.23 29.34 -12.33
N THR A 573 -28.41 28.16 -12.90
CA THR A 573 -29.06 27.97 -14.20
C THR A 573 -30.59 27.96 -13.99
N ARG A 574 -31.30 28.96 -14.56
CA ARG A 574 -32.73 29.22 -14.30
C ARG A 574 -33.61 28.01 -14.66
N GLN A 575 -34.17 27.36 -13.64
CA GLN A 575 -35.16 26.30 -13.79
C GLN A 575 -36.18 26.28 -12.65
N GLU A 576 -37.35 25.74 -12.94
CA GLU A 576 -38.44 25.60 -11.98
C GLU A 576 -38.06 24.69 -10.81
N GLY A 577 -38.11 25.22 -9.58
CA GLY A 577 -37.71 24.55 -8.34
C GLY A 577 -36.22 24.65 -7.99
N SER A 578 -35.43 25.50 -8.67
CA SER A 578 -34.01 25.69 -8.35
C SER A 578 -33.76 26.31 -6.97
N ILE A 579 -34.69 27.12 -6.46
CA ILE A 579 -34.56 27.80 -5.17
C ILE A 579 -34.74 26.83 -4.00
N GLU A 580 -35.80 26.03 -4.01
CA GLU A 580 -36.04 25.00 -2.98
C GLU A 580 -34.82 24.06 -2.85
N VAL A 581 -34.25 23.66 -3.99
CA VAL A 581 -33.04 22.82 -4.01
C VAL A 581 -31.81 23.59 -3.50
N ALA A 582 -31.69 24.89 -3.80
CA ALA A 582 -30.61 25.74 -3.32
C ALA A 582 -30.69 25.97 -1.79
N GLU A 583 -31.87 26.24 -1.25
CA GLU A 583 -32.11 26.37 0.20
C GLU A 583 -31.68 25.10 0.93
N TYR A 584 -32.15 23.94 0.44
CA TYR A 584 -31.78 22.64 1.00
C TYR A 584 -30.27 22.38 0.92
N ALA A 585 -29.62 22.73 -0.20
CA ALA A 585 -28.16 22.60 -0.33
C ALA A 585 -27.41 23.52 0.66
N VAL A 586 -27.87 24.75 0.88
CA VAL A 586 -27.28 25.70 1.84
C VAL A 586 -27.46 25.21 3.28
N GLU A 587 -28.61 24.66 3.64
CA GLU A 587 -28.84 24.07 4.96
C GLU A 587 -27.81 22.97 5.24
N ARG A 588 -27.64 22.03 4.30
CA ARG A 588 -26.64 20.96 4.40
C ARG A 588 -25.22 21.50 4.46
N LEU A 589 -24.86 22.45 3.59
CA LEU A 589 -23.54 23.09 3.61
C LEU A 589 -23.26 23.83 4.92
N SER A 590 -24.27 24.44 5.54
CA SER A 590 -24.11 25.15 6.81
C SER A 590 -23.81 24.22 7.99
N THR A 591 -24.28 22.96 7.94
CA THR A 591 -23.90 21.93 8.93
C THR A 591 -22.47 21.43 8.74
N LEU A 592 -22.01 21.34 7.49
CA LEU A 592 -20.68 20.86 7.14
C LEU A 592 -19.59 21.95 7.26
N ASP A 593 -19.96 23.21 7.01
CA ASP A 593 -19.05 24.35 6.86
C ASP A 593 -19.68 25.65 7.36
N PRO A 594 -19.87 25.81 8.69
CA PRO A 594 -20.74 26.84 9.26
C PRO A 594 -20.29 28.29 9.05
N GLY A 595 -19.03 28.50 8.65
CA GLY A 595 -18.37 29.81 8.57
C GLY A 595 -18.13 30.33 7.16
N ASN A 596 -18.72 29.71 6.13
CA ASN A 596 -18.49 30.13 4.74
C ASN A 596 -19.67 30.98 4.21
N PRO A 597 -19.50 32.31 4.09
CA PRO A 597 -20.59 33.21 3.68
C PRO A 597 -21.01 33.03 2.21
N ARG A 598 -20.19 32.37 1.38
CA ARG A 598 -20.43 32.22 -0.07
C ARG A 598 -21.71 31.44 -0.38
N TYR A 599 -22.15 30.57 0.52
CA TYR A 599 -23.37 29.79 0.35
C TYR A 599 -24.60 30.71 0.40
N TYR A 600 -24.68 31.54 1.44
CA TYR A 600 -25.75 32.52 1.63
C TYR A 600 -25.73 33.61 0.55
N LEU A 601 -24.54 34.06 0.12
CA LEU A 601 -24.43 35.01 -1.00
C LEU A 601 -24.94 34.41 -2.32
N THR A 602 -24.71 33.11 -2.57
CA THR A 602 -25.25 32.45 -3.76
C THR A 602 -26.77 32.34 -3.69
N LEU A 603 -27.32 32.06 -2.51
CA LEU A 603 -28.77 32.02 -2.30
C LEU A 603 -29.42 33.41 -2.46
N LEU A 604 -28.81 34.45 -1.90
CA LEU A 604 -29.23 35.84 -2.07
C LEU A 604 -29.23 36.26 -3.56
N TYR A 605 -28.19 35.86 -4.29
CA TYR A 605 -28.13 36.08 -5.74
C TYR A 605 -29.31 35.41 -6.46
N LEU A 606 -29.73 34.21 -6.05
CA LEU A 606 -30.88 33.53 -6.64
C LEU A 606 -32.20 34.28 -6.34
N TYR A 607 -32.44 34.69 -5.10
CA TYR A 607 -33.64 35.46 -4.73
C TYR A 607 -33.73 36.82 -5.43
N SER A 608 -32.62 37.57 -5.48
CA SER A 608 -32.59 38.88 -6.17
C SER A 608 -32.93 38.76 -7.67
N LYS A 609 -32.66 37.60 -8.27
CA LYS A 609 -33.01 37.30 -9.67
C LYS A 609 -34.44 36.83 -9.89
N GLU A 610 -35.17 36.50 -8.83
CA GLU A 610 -36.58 36.08 -8.85
C GLU A 610 -37.54 37.19 -8.37
N GLY A 611 -37.04 38.18 -7.64
CA GLY A 611 -37.79 39.38 -7.22
C GLY A 611 -38.42 39.29 -5.82
N THR A 612 -38.00 38.33 -4.98
CA THR A 612 -38.53 38.14 -3.62
C THR A 612 -37.80 39.03 -2.59
N CYS A 613 -38.41 40.17 -2.24
CA CYS A 613 -37.74 41.24 -1.47
C CYS A 613 -37.75 41.05 0.07
N GLU A 614 -38.61 40.19 0.63
CA GLU A 614 -38.69 40.00 2.10
C GLU A 614 -37.63 39.02 2.64
N GLU A 615 -37.41 37.90 1.97
CA GLU A 615 -36.42 36.89 2.36
C GLU A 615 -34.98 37.39 2.17
N GLU A 616 -34.75 38.20 1.12
CA GLU A 616 -33.48 38.85 0.83
C GLU A 616 -32.96 39.71 2.01
N LYS A 617 -33.86 40.45 2.67
CA LYS A 617 -33.52 41.31 3.83
C LYS A 617 -33.18 40.51 5.09
N SER A 618 -33.80 39.33 5.27
CA SER A 618 -33.53 38.45 6.42
C SER A 618 -32.17 37.75 6.30
N LEU A 619 -31.83 37.30 5.09
CA LEU A 619 -30.55 36.64 4.77
C LEU A 619 -29.37 37.61 4.75
N GLN A 620 -29.56 38.87 4.31
CA GLN A 620 -28.53 39.90 4.41
C GLN A 620 -28.07 40.14 5.85
N LYS A 621 -28.99 40.10 6.82
CA LYS A 621 -28.64 40.24 8.24
C LYS A 621 -27.85 39.02 8.74
N LEU A 622 -28.22 37.81 8.32
CA LEU A 622 -27.54 36.58 8.72
C LEU A 622 -26.13 36.48 8.11
N ALA A 623 -25.96 36.88 6.85
CA ALA A 623 -24.68 36.87 6.14
C ALA A 623 -23.70 37.94 6.68
N ASN A 624 -24.21 39.03 7.27
CA ASN A 624 -23.38 40.07 7.89
C ASN A 624 -23.03 39.80 9.36
N GLN A 625 -23.66 38.80 9.99
CA GLN A 625 -23.45 38.43 11.41
C GLN A 625 -22.48 37.25 11.61
N LYS A 626 -22.16 36.53 10.53
CA LYS A 626 -21.19 35.42 10.50
C LYS A 626 -20.00 35.80 9.64
#